data_AF-A0A530BPZ0-F1
#
_entry.id   AF-A0A530BPZ0-F1
#
_cell.length_a   1.000
_cell.length_b   1.000
_cell.length_c   1.000
_cell.angle_alpha   90.00
_cell.angle_beta   90.00
_cell.angle_gamma   90.00
#
_symmetry.space_group_name_H-M   'P 1'
#
loop_
_entity.id
_entity.type
_entity.pdbx_description
1 polymer ?
#
loop_
_entity_poly.entity_id
_entity_poly.type
_entity_poly.pdbx_seq_one_letter_code
_entity_poly.pdbx_strand_id
1 'polypeptide(L)'
;MNVRHPTHTPYDGSSKLFSIGLKPLDFDRWIEVDEFLLPHLAEKQRLYAEIPERVFVEEDGTRDAQREVLDLLVAHLEAAHPVTHHRNGAGVEPAGFEGITDRLPPALRDAPFAKASLLVQEDLILMRRDERG
;
A
#
# COMPACT_ATOMS: atom_id res chain seq x y z
N MET A 1 -13.03 2.45 -28.46
CA MET A 1 -12.01 2.16 -27.43
C MET A 1 -11.65 3.48 -26.79
N ASN A 2 -12.06 3.71 -25.53
CA ASN A 2 -11.62 4.89 -24.79
C ASN A 2 -10.20 4.61 -24.28
N VAL A 3 -9.22 5.35 -24.79
CA VAL A 3 -7.85 5.27 -24.27
C VAL A 3 -7.82 6.08 -22.98
N ARG A 4 -7.68 5.41 -21.83
CA ARG A 4 -7.46 6.09 -20.55
C ARG A 4 -6.03 6.62 -20.55
N HIS A 5 -5.89 7.94 -20.37
CA HIS A 5 -4.58 8.55 -20.26
C HIS A 5 -3.98 8.26 -18.87
N PRO A 6 -2.66 8.02 -18.77
CA PRO A 6 -2.00 7.83 -17.48
C PRO A 6 -2.23 9.03 -16.55
N THR A 7 -2.52 8.78 -15.26
CA THR A 7 -2.66 9.84 -14.24
C THR A 7 -1.40 10.69 -14.14
N HIS A 8 -0.24 10.04 -14.29
CA HIS A 8 1.08 10.67 -14.28
C HIS A 8 1.80 10.47 -15.60
N THR A 9 2.24 11.56 -16.20
CA THR A 9 3.01 11.59 -17.45
C THR A 9 4.39 12.22 -17.23
N PRO A 10 5.28 11.63 -16.42
CA PRO A 10 6.57 12.23 -16.07
C PRO A 10 7.49 12.48 -17.30
N TYR A 11 7.17 11.86 -18.44
CA TYR A 11 7.87 11.98 -19.72
C TYR A 11 7.24 13.00 -20.70
N ASP A 12 6.17 13.71 -20.33
CA ASP A 12 5.49 14.68 -21.22
C ASP A 12 6.23 16.01 -21.41
N GLY A 13 7.39 16.17 -20.77
CA GLY A 13 8.22 17.37 -20.88
C GLY A 13 7.75 18.56 -20.04
N SER A 14 6.67 18.43 -19.26
CA SER A 14 6.19 19.46 -18.32
C SER A 14 7.04 19.57 -17.05
N SER A 15 7.79 18.51 -16.72
CA SER A 15 8.65 18.44 -15.55
C SER A 15 9.98 19.16 -15.78
N LYS A 16 10.49 19.88 -14.76
CA LYS A 16 11.82 20.52 -14.84
C LYS A 16 12.90 19.47 -15.13
N LEU A 17 13.60 19.63 -16.26
CA LEU A 17 14.81 18.89 -16.60
C LEU A 17 15.77 18.92 -15.41
N PHE A 18 16.33 17.75 -15.04
CA PHE A 18 17.28 17.56 -13.92
C PHE A 18 16.71 17.59 -12.49
N SER A 19 15.42 17.35 -12.30
CA SER A 19 14.85 17.09 -10.97
C SER A 19 15.17 15.64 -10.52
N ILE A 20 16.43 15.34 -10.23
CA ILE A 20 16.84 14.06 -9.63
C ILE A 20 16.86 14.26 -8.11
N GLY A 21 15.84 13.75 -7.42
CA GLY A 21 15.74 13.86 -5.96
C GLY A 21 14.43 13.32 -5.41
N LEU A 22 14.38 13.10 -4.10
CA LEU A 22 13.16 12.74 -3.39
C LEU A 22 12.32 14.01 -3.19
N LYS A 23 11.07 13.99 -3.63
CA LYS A 23 10.09 15.03 -3.31
C LYS A 23 9.36 14.61 -2.02
N PRO A 24 9.14 15.52 -1.06
CA PRO A 24 8.27 15.25 0.07
C PRO A 24 6.91 14.73 -0.40
N LEU A 25 6.43 13.69 0.26
CA LEU A 25 5.15 13.09 -0.02
C LEU A 25 4.03 14.04 0.42
N ASP A 26 3.03 14.22 -0.44
CA ASP A 26 1.80 14.92 -0.09
C ASP A 26 0.81 13.89 0.48
N PHE A 27 0.66 13.86 1.80
CA PHE A 27 -0.18 12.88 2.51
C PHE A 27 -1.66 12.97 2.17
N ASP A 28 -2.13 14.08 1.59
CA ASP A 28 -3.52 14.18 1.13
C ASP A 28 -3.73 13.49 -0.22
N ARG A 29 -2.66 13.18 -0.96
CA ARG A 29 -2.71 12.67 -2.34
C ARG A 29 -1.71 11.53 -2.62
N TRP A 30 -1.24 10.85 -1.59
CA TRP A 30 -0.21 9.82 -1.67
C TRP A 30 -0.71 8.45 -2.14
N ILE A 31 -2.01 8.15 -2.05
CA ILE A 31 -2.60 6.87 -2.45
C ILE A 31 -3.60 7.07 -3.58
N GLU A 32 -3.51 6.23 -4.60
CA GLU A 32 -4.36 6.28 -5.79
C GLU A 32 -5.18 5.00 -5.93
N VAL A 33 -6.49 5.15 -5.81
CA VAL A 33 -7.43 4.04 -5.95
C VAL A 33 -8.22 4.19 -7.25
N ASP A 34 -8.29 3.11 -8.02
CA ASP A 34 -9.02 3.05 -9.27
C ASP A 34 -9.73 1.69 -9.43
N GLU A 35 -10.29 1.42 -10.62
CA GLU A 35 -11.05 0.20 -10.89
C GLU A 35 -10.23 -1.09 -10.77
N PHE A 36 -8.91 -1.02 -10.72
CA PHE A 36 -8.03 -2.20 -10.62
C PHE A 36 -7.70 -2.60 -9.18
N LEU A 37 -8.27 -1.92 -8.18
CA LEU A 37 -8.04 -2.23 -6.76
C LEU A 37 -8.23 -3.72 -6.46
N LEU A 38 -9.41 -4.26 -6.75
CA LEU A 38 -9.73 -5.65 -6.38
C LEU A 38 -8.85 -6.68 -7.11
N PRO A 39 -8.61 -6.58 -8.45
CA PRO A 39 -7.64 -7.44 -9.13
C PRO A 39 -6.25 -7.41 -8.52
N HIS A 40 -5.71 -6.23 -8.18
CA HIS A 40 -4.38 -6.13 -7.58
C HIS A 40 -4.32 -6.76 -6.18
N LEU A 41 -5.32 -6.50 -5.34
CA LEU A 41 -5.37 -7.09 -4.00
C LEU A 41 -5.50 -8.62 -4.07
N ALA A 42 -6.27 -9.15 -5.02
CA ALA A 42 -6.39 -10.59 -5.23
C ALA A 42 -5.06 -11.22 -5.64
N GLU A 43 -4.30 -10.55 -6.51
CA GLU A 43 -2.97 -11.01 -6.90
C GLU A 43 -1.99 -10.99 -5.73
N LYS A 44 -1.98 -9.92 -4.92
CA LYS A 44 -1.17 -9.88 -3.69
C LYS A 44 -1.53 -11.02 -2.75
N GLN A 45 -2.83 -11.31 -2.58
CA GLN A 45 -3.28 -12.43 -1.77
C GLN A 45 -2.75 -13.78 -2.29
N ARG A 46 -2.80 -13.98 -3.61
CA ARG A 46 -2.28 -15.18 -4.27
C ARG A 46 -0.78 -15.33 -4.06
N LEU A 47 -0.02 -14.24 -4.25
CA LEU A 47 1.42 -14.22 -4.04
C LEU A 47 1.81 -14.51 -2.59
N TYR A 48 1.06 -13.98 -1.62
CA TYR A 48 1.25 -14.32 -0.20
C TYR A 48 0.99 -15.80 0.10
N ALA A 49 0.06 -16.45 -0.62
CA ALA A 49 -0.22 -17.86 -0.44
C ALA A 49 0.82 -18.77 -1.10
N GLU A 50 1.35 -18.38 -2.25
CA GLU A 50 2.23 -19.23 -3.06
C GLU A 50 3.73 -19.02 -2.81
N ILE A 51 4.18 -17.77 -2.68
CA ILE A 51 5.60 -17.39 -2.59
C ILE A 51 5.84 -16.24 -1.60
N PRO A 52 5.34 -16.32 -0.34
CA PRO A 52 5.40 -15.22 0.61
C PRO A 52 6.82 -14.68 0.84
N GLU A 53 7.82 -15.55 0.85
CA GLU A 53 9.24 -15.21 1.07
C GLU A 53 9.87 -14.41 -0.08
N ARG A 54 9.25 -14.39 -1.25
CA ARG A 54 9.72 -13.60 -2.41
C ARG A 54 9.08 -12.22 -2.48
N VAL A 55 7.94 -12.03 -1.82
CA VAL A 55 7.14 -10.81 -1.96
C VAL A 55 7.04 -10.01 -0.66
N PHE A 56 7.45 -10.61 0.47
CA PHE A 56 7.49 -9.92 1.73
C PHE A 56 8.74 -10.29 2.51
N VAL A 57 9.44 -9.24 2.92
CA VAL A 57 10.59 -9.30 3.80
C VAL A 57 10.48 -8.18 4.79
N GLU A 58 10.98 -8.43 5.99
CA GLU A 58 11.10 -7.42 7.03
C GLU A 58 12.35 -7.69 7.85
N GLU A 59 12.84 -6.64 8.49
CA GLU A 59 13.95 -6.74 9.42
C GLU A 59 13.45 -6.75 10.87
N ASP A 60 14.25 -7.35 11.75
CA ASP A 60 13.98 -7.36 13.18
C ASP A 60 13.89 -5.92 13.73
N GLY A 61 12.96 -5.72 14.66
CA GLY A 61 12.73 -4.42 15.29
C GLY A 61 12.12 -3.36 14.36
N THR A 62 11.50 -3.75 13.23
CA THR A 62 10.78 -2.80 12.34
C THR A 62 9.27 -2.75 12.60
N ARG A 63 8.71 -3.63 13.45
CA ARG A 63 7.27 -3.78 13.68
C ARG A 63 6.55 -2.48 14.10
N ASP A 64 7.19 -1.65 14.92
CA ASP A 64 6.60 -0.38 15.36
C ASP A 64 6.47 0.61 14.20
N ALA A 65 7.51 0.72 13.35
CA ALA A 65 7.47 1.56 12.16
C ALA A 65 6.48 1.02 11.12
N GLN A 66 6.35 -0.30 11.00
CA GLN A 66 5.31 -0.91 10.17
C GLN A 66 3.90 -0.59 10.67
N ARG A 67 3.69 -0.59 12.00
CA ARG A 67 2.43 -0.21 12.63
C ARG A 67 2.08 1.24 12.31
N GLU A 68 3.06 2.14 12.43
CA GLU A 68 2.87 3.55 12.10
C GLU A 68 2.38 3.72 10.65
N VAL A 69 3.00 3.04 9.68
CA VAL A 69 2.55 3.09 8.28
C VAL A 69 1.13 2.55 8.11
N LEU A 70 0.81 1.42 8.76
CA LEU A 70 -0.54 0.86 8.70
C LEU A 70 -1.57 1.85 9.26
N ASP A 71 -1.29 2.47 10.40
CA ASP A 71 -2.21 3.42 11.05
C ASP A 71 -2.40 4.69 10.19
N LEU A 72 -1.33 5.19 9.55
CA LEU A 72 -1.40 6.30 8.60
C LEU A 72 -2.26 5.95 7.38
N LEU A 73 -2.08 4.75 6.81
CA LEU A 73 -2.88 4.29 5.68
C LEU A 73 -4.35 4.11 6.05
N VAL A 74 -4.64 3.50 7.18
CA VAL A 74 -6.02 3.32 7.68
C VAL A 74 -6.72 4.67 7.80
N ALA A 75 -6.07 5.64 8.46
CA ALA A 75 -6.63 6.98 8.62
C ALA A 75 -6.85 7.69 7.29
N HIS A 76 -5.90 7.57 6.36
CA HIS A 76 -6.02 8.19 5.03
C HIS A 76 -7.14 7.55 4.20
N LEU A 77 -7.19 6.22 4.13
CA LEU A 77 -8.18 5.50 3.34
C LEU A 77 -9.61 5.74 3.85
N GLU A 78 -9.80 5.82 5.17
CA GLU A 78 -11.09 6.17 5.77
C GLU A 78 -11.54 7.58 5.36
N ALA A 79 -10.63 8.54 5.35
CA ALA A 79 -10.95 9.94 5.06
C ALA A 79 -11.09 10.25 3.56
N ALA A 80 -10.16 9.74 2.74
CA ALA A 80 -10.03 10.11 1.33
C ALA A 80 -10.68 9.12 0.36
N HIS A 81 -10.88 7.85 0.76
CA HIS A 81 -11.39 6.79 -0.09
C HIS A 81 -12.63 6.05 0.47
N PRO A 82 -13.65 6.73 1.04
CA PRO A 82 -14.76 6.09 1.74
C PRO A 82 -15.69 5.24 0.85
N VAL A 83 -15.58 5.37 -0.47
CA VAL A 83 -16.35 4.57 -1.44
C VAL A 83 -15.74 3.19 -1.64
N THR A 84 -14.41 3.10 -1.63
CA THR A 84 -13.67 1.86 -1.87
C THR A 84 -13.16 1.22 -0.58
N HIS A 85 -13.11 1.96 0.52
CA HIS A 85 -12.69 1.49 1.82
C HIS A 85 -13.76 1.81 2.87
N HIS A 86 -14.06 0.82 3.71
CA HIS A 86 -15.03 0.96 4.78
C HIS A 86 -14.40 0.61 6.12
N ARG A 87 -14.85 1.30 7.17
CA ARG A 87 -14.40 1.03 8.52
C ARG A 87 -14.90 -0.34 8.98
N ASN A 88 -14.00 -1.17 9.48
CA ASN A 88 -14.32 -2.43 10.15
C ASN A 88 -13.63 -2.47 11.52
N GLY A 89 -14.41 -2.24 12.59
CA GLY A 89 -13.89 -2.13 13.95
C GLY A 89 -12.85 -1.01 14.10
N ALA A 90 -11.63 -1.39 14.45
CA ALA A 90 -10.50 -0.48 14.62
C ALA A 90 -9.69 -0.23 13.33
N GLY A 91 -10.02 -0.90 12.22
CA GLY A 91 -9.33 -0.77 10.94
C GLY A 91 -10.25 -0.36 9.78
N VAL A 92 -9.72 -0.48 8.57
CA VAL A 92 -10.47 -0.37 7.31
C VAL A 92 -10.30 -1.63 6.48
N GLU A 93 -11.29 -1.90 5.63
CA GLU A 93 -11.25 -2.97 4.64
C GLU A 93 -11.65 -2.45 3.26
N PRO A 94 -11.09 -3.01 2.18
CA PRO A 94 -11.54 -2.74 0.82
C PRO A 94 -12.95 -3.30 0.60
N ALA A 95 -13.85 -2.46 0.08
CA ALA A 95 -15.22 -2.83 -0.24
C ALA A 95 -15.27 -3.94 -1.30
N GLY A 96 -15.99 -5.02 -1.03
CA GLY A 96 -16.04 -6.21 -1.88
C GLY A 96 -14.84 -7.14 -1.74
N PHE A 97 -13.99 -6.92 -0.73
CA PHE A 97 -12.84 -7.77 -0.43
C PHE A 97 -12.59 -7.94 1.07
N GLU A 98 -13.68 -8.09 1.81
CA GLU A 98 -13.70 -8.19 3.26
C GLU A 98 -12.97 -9.44 3.77
N GLY A 99 -12.34 -9.31 4.94
CA GLY A 99 -11.61 -10.40 5.59
C GLY A 99 -10.36 -10.87 4.84
N ILE A 100 -9.84 -10.10 3.87
CA ILE A 100 -8.65 -10.49 3.12
C ILE A 100 -7.43 -10.69 4.03
N THR A 101 -7.25 -9.83 5.04
CA THR A 101 -6.13 -9.93 5.98
C THR A 101 -6.15 -11.23 6.79
N ASP A 102 -7.34 -11.80 7.03
CA ASP A 102 -7.49 -13.08 7.75
C ASP A 102 -7.04 -14.28 6.90
N ARG A 103 -7.02 -14.11 5.57
CA ARG A 103 -6.57 -15.12 4.61
C ARG A 103 -5.05 -15.15 4.44
N LEU A 104 -4.33 -14.20 5.04
CA LEU A 104 -2.88 -14.25 5.09
C LEU A 104 -2.41 -15.56 5.77
N PRO A 105 -1.25 -16.11 5.36
CA PRO A 105 -0.58 -17.16 6.11
C PRO A 105 -0.35 -16.75 7.57
N PRO A 106 -0.42 -17.68 8.55
CA PRO A 106 -0.26 -17.35 9.97
C PRO A 106 0.97 -16.49 10.29
N ALA A 107 2.11 -16.76 9.65
CA ALA A 107 3.35 -16.01 9.84
C ALA A 107 3.24 -14.52 9.45
N LEU A 108 2.34 -14.17 8.52
CA LEU A 108 2.16 -12.80 8.04
C LEU A 108 0.96 -12.10 8.70
N ARG A 109 0.08 -12.83 9.38
CA ARG A 109 -1.07 -12.23 10.09
C ARG A 109 -0.67 -11.31 11.23
N ASP A 110 0.53 -11.47 11.78
CA ASP A 110 1.04 -10.58 12.82
C ASP A 110 1.84 -9.41 12.26
N ALA A 111 2.07 -9.37 10.94
CA ALA A 111 2.83 -8.33 10.28
C ALA A 111 1.97 -7.12 9.90
N PRO A 112 2.15 -5.95 10.55
CA PRO A 112 1.37 -4.77 10.21
C PRO A 112 1.55 -4.34 8.75
N PHE A 113 2.77 -4.50 8.22
CA PHE A 113 3.08 -4.09 6.85
C PHE A 113 2.47 -5.02 5.79
N ALA A 114 2.34 -6.32 6.09
CA ALA A 114 1.61 -7.24 5.21
C ALA A 114 0.10 -6.97 5.21
N LYS A 115 -0.45 -6.47 6.32
CA LYS A 115 -1.84 -5.98 6.34
C LYS A 115 -1.99 -4.71 5.53
N ALA A 116 -1.07 -3.77 5.71
CA ALA A 116 -1.06 -2.50 4.97
C ALA A 116 -1.03 -2.71 3.46
N SER A 117 -0.21 -3.64 2.96
CA SER A 117 -0.10 -3.93 1.53
C SER A 117 -1.40 -4.47 0.92
N LEU A 118 -2.29 -5.05 1.73
CA LEU A 118 -3.60 -5.56 1.32
C LEU A 118 -4.73 -4.53 1.41
N LEU A 119 -4.41 -3.29 1.77
CA LEU A 119 -5.35 -2.16 1.74
C LEU A 119 -5.15 -1.25 0.52
N VAL A 120 -4.05 -1.42 -0.23
CA VAL A 120 -3.66 -0.49 -1.30
C VAL A 120 -3.19 -1.24 -2.54
N GLN A 121 -3.21 -0.60 -3.70
CA GLN A 121 -2.76 -1.21 -4.96
C GLN A 121 -1.24 -1.23 -5.05
N GLU A 122 -0.62 -0.18 -4.54
CA GLU A 122 0.78 0.15 -4.61
C GLU A 122 1.65 -0.86 -3.86
N ASP A 123 2.89 -1.02 -4.31
CA ASP A 123 3.90 -1.75 -3.56
C ASP A 123 4.49 -0.85 -2.47
N LEU A 124 4.63 -1.40 -1.27
CA LEU A 124 5.11 -0.67 -0.11
C LEU A 124 6.55 -1.05 0.20
N ILE A 125 7.39 -0.03 0.39
CA ILE A 125 8.77 -0.19 0.88
C ILE A 125 8.94 0.73 2.09
N LEU A 126 9.34 0.15 3.22
CA LEU A 126 9.68 0.91 4.42
C LEU A 126 11.21 0.98 4.53
N MET A 127 11.75 2.19 4.37
CA MET A 127 13.18 2.46 4.59
C MET A 127 13.36 3.16 5.92
N ARG A 128 14.19 2.59 6.78
CA ARG A 128 14.61 3.19 8.03
C ARG A 128 16.12 3.39 8.00
N ARG A 129 16.57 4.55 8.44
CA ARG A 129 17.99 4.80 8.67
C ARG A 129 18.47 3.92 9.82
N ASP A 130 19.50 3.11 9.58
CA ASP A 130 20.18 2.38 10.65
C ASP A 130 21.27 3.25 11.30
N GLU A 131 21.99 2.70 12.28
CA GLU A 131 23.10 3.40 12.92
C GLU A 131 24.28 3.69 11.98
N ARG A 132 24.34 3.02 10.82
CA ARG A 132 25.44 3.08 9.85
C ARG A 132 25.19 4.09 8.73
N GLY A 133 23.94 4.53 8.57
CA GLY A 133 23.57 5.67 7.73
C GLY A 133 22.85 5.27 6.46
#